data_AF-A0A672MUW4-F1
#
_entry.id   AF-A0A672MUW4-F1
#
_cell.length_a   1.000
_cell.length_b   1.000
_cell.length_c   1.000
_cell.angle_alpha   90.00
_cell.angle_beta   90.00
_cell.angle_gamma   90.00
#
_symmetry.space_group_name_H-M   'P 1'
#
loop_
_entity.id
_entity.type
_entity.pdbx_description
1 polymer ?
#
loop_
_entity_poly.entity_id
_entity_poly.type
_entity_poly.pdbx_seq_one_letter_code
_entity_poly.pdbx_strand_id
1 'polypeptide(L)'
;MAAHRIRVTNNNNVLPRCKSEGTLIDLDEGVTEAGLIDVKGQFIVLQIKCLIWLLVAIFGHDCAPKTLLVSEVGKQAKSAPPVALQLWGKHQFVLGRPQDLQIGMYSNMSNYEVKSNDQARVVRGFQIKLGKVSRLIYMITSRNADEMSDFTLRVQVKDDEDCILAQFCVQTPQPPPKTGIRNNGQRRFLKKKEVDKIILSPLAITSKYPQFQERCITNLKFGKLIKTVIRQTKNQYLLEYKKGDIIALFSEEKIKLKGQLWTKEWYIGYYQGKIGLVHVKNVLVLGKVKPIYFCGPDLTTTMLMEQILKPCKFLTYIYASVRTILMENLGNWRAFADALGYVNLPLTYFCRAELDSEPERVASVLEKLKEDCLNMETKEKKSFQKELMMALLKIDCQGLVARLIMDFVLLTTAVEVAPRWRELAEKLAHVSKQQMEAYEAPHRDKTGMVDSEAMWKPAYDFLLTWAAQIGDSYRDVIHELHMGLDRMKNPISKRWRHLTGTLILVNCLDLLRSSAFSSAPQDDCAI
;
A
#
# COMPACT_ATOMS: atom_id res chain seq x y z
N MET A 1 -16.61 -20.10 1.86
CA MET A 1 -16.17 -18.70 1.63
C MET A 1 -17.37 -17.92 1.10
N ALA A 2 -18.20 -17.39 1.99
CA ALA A 2 -19.38 -16.61 1.58
C ALA A 2 -19.00 -15.12 1.49
N ALA A 3 -19.20 -14.52 0.31
CA ALA A 3 -19.14 -13.08 0.13
C ALA A 3 -20.38 -12.47 0.82
N HIS A 4 -20.18 -11.72 1.91
CA HIS A 4 -21.30 -11.17 2.68
C HIS A 4 -21.80 -9.85 2.10
N ARG A 5 -23.12 -9.77 1.86
CA ARG A 5 -23.89 -8.53 1.68
C ARG A 5 -25.17 -8.67 2.51
N ILE A 6 -25.28 -8.02 3.68
CA ILE A 6 -26.41 -8.20 4.63
C ILE A 6 -27.33 -6.96 4.69
N ARG A 7 -28.64 -7.24 4.66
CA ARG A 7 -29.82 -6.35 4.77
C ARG A 7 -30.33 -6.32 6.23
N VAL A 8 -31.02 -5.24 6.61
CA VAL A 8 -31.31 -4.80 8.00
C VAL A 8 -32.70 -5.21 8.51
N THR A 9 -32.81 -5.64 9.78
CA THR A 9 -34.02 -5.50 10.62
C THR A 9 -33.65 -5.36 12.11
N ASN A 10 -34.33 -4.43 12.80
CA ASN A 10 -34.14 -3.90 14.17
C ASN A 10 -34.77 -4.77 15.27
N ASN A 11 -34.22 -4.74 16.50
CA ASN A 11 -34.96 -4.33 17.71
C ASN A 11 -34.09 -4.22 18.98
N ASN A 12 -34.39 -3.15 19.72
CA ASN A 12 -33.72 -2.59 20.91
C ASN A 12 -33.83 -3.45 22.19
N ASN A 13 -32.89 -3.29 23.13
CA ASN A 13 -33.17 -2.72 24.47
C ASN A 13 -31.91 -2.62 25.40
N VAL A 14 -31.43 -1.37 25.59
CA VAL A 14 -31.30 -0.63 26.88
C VAL A 14 -30.44 -1.19 28.07
N LEU A 15 -29.25 -0.57 28.26
CA LEU A 15 -28.63 0.03 29.50
C LEU A 15 -28.30 -0.82 30.76
N PRO A 16 -27.55 -0.33 31.81
CA PRO A 16 -26.47 0.69 31.90
C PRO A 16 -25.27 0.39 32.89
N ARG A 17 -24.16 1.16 32.71
CA ARG A 17 -23.24 1.88 33.65
C ARG A 17 -22.77 1.33 35.02
N CYS A 18 -21.46 1.58 35.33
CA CYS A 18 -20.87 2.42 36.41
C CYS A 18 -19.32 2.23 36.42
N LYS A 19 -18.43 3.25 36.29
CA LYS A 19 -17.94 4.35 37.17
C LYS A 19 -17.00 3.94 38.34
N SER A 20 -15.73 4.37 38.27
CA SER A 20 -14.80 4.87 39.33
C SER A 20 -13.36 4.82 38.77
N GLU A 21 -12.63 5.93 38.57
CA GLU A 21 -11.91 6.84 39.51
C GLU A 21 -10.54 6.29 40.02
N GLY A 22 -9.49 7.12 39.94
CA GLY A 22 -8.16 6.93 40.55
C GLY A 22 -6.98 7.03 39.57
N THR A 23 -6.49 8.21 39.19
CA THR A 23 -5.50 9.11 39.84
C THR A 23 -4.04 8.87 39.41
N LEU A 24 -3.47 9.98 38.92
CA LEU A 24 -2.14 10.33 38.46
C LEU A 24 -0.94 9.84 39.30
N ILE A 25 0.16 9.54 38.59
CA ILE A 25 1.52 9.90 39.00
C ILE A 25 2.26 10.41 37.75
N ASP A 26 2.65 11.69 37.80
CA ASP A 26 3.61 12.34 36.91
C ASP A 26 5.03 11.90 37.27
N LEU A 27 5.85 11.63 36.26
CA LEU A 27 7.31 11.72 36.32
C LEU A 27 7.76 12.36 35.02
N ASP A 28 8.01 13.66 35.11
CA ASP A 28 8.67 14.48 34.12
C ASP A 28 10.19 14.33 34.35
N GLU A 29 10.93 13.90 33.33
CA GLU A 29 12.33 14.31 33.14
C GLU A 29 12.75 14.06 31.70
N GLY A 30 13.18 15.14 31.06
CA GLY A 30 13.28 15.30 29.61
C GLY A 30 14.35 14.48 28.90
N VAL A 31 14.03 14.14 27.65
CA VAL A 31 15.02 13.79 26.62
C VAL A 31 14.61 14.49 25.32
N THR A 32 15.46 15.45 24.94
CA THR A 32 15.64 16.15 23.66
C THR A 32 14.71 15.77 22.50
N GLU A 33 13.94 16.76 22.04
CA GLU A 33 13.16 16.76 20.81
C GLU A 33 14.04 16.47 19.58
N ALA A 34 13.71 15.40 18.85
CA ALA A 34 14.16 15.18 17.49
C ALA A 34 13.08 15.70 16.51
N GLY A 35 13.45 16.65 15.65
CA GLY A 35 12.54 17.26 14.67
C GLY A 35 12.08 16.25 13.60
N LEU A 36 10.80 15.87 13.65
CA LEU A 36 10.21 14.82 12.81
C LEU A 36 9.65 15.38 11.49
N ILE A 37 10.45 15.39 10.42
CA ILE A 37 9.97 15.45 9.02
C ILE A 37 10.11 14.04 8.40
N ASP A 38 9.79 13.04 9.20
CA ASP A 38 10.27 11.67 9.04
C ASP A 38 9.49 10.84 8.00
N VAL A 39 10.07 10.65 6.81
CA VAL A 39 9.78 9.63 5.82
C VAL A 39 10.33 8.28 6.28
N LYS A 40 9.46 7.34 6.64
CA LYS A 40 9.87 5.95 6.92
C LYS A 40 10.34 5.25 5.63
N GLY A 41 11.61 4.87 5.58
CA GLY A 41 12.16 3.98 4.57
C GLY A 41 12.25 2.54 5.09
N GLN A 42 11.89 1.55 4.29
CA GLN A 42 12.14 0.15 4.59
C GLN A 42 13.11 -0.46 3.57
N PHE A 43 14.06 -1.25 4.06
CA PHE A 43 15.01 -2.03 3.28
C PHE A 43 14.75 -3.52 3.44
N ILE A 44 14.90 -4.24 2.32
CA ILE A 44 14.95 -5.70 2.30
C ILE A 44 16.24 -6.09 1.60
N VAL A 45 17.07 -6.88 2.27
CA VAL A 45 18.27 -7.50 1.68
C VAL A 45 17.93 -8.94 1.30
N LEU A 46 17.95 -9.22 -0.01
CA LEU A 46 17.69 -10.54 -0.57
C LEU A 46 18.92 -11.08 -1.30
N GLN A 47 19.23 -12.36 -1.13
CA GLN A 47 20.26 -13.03 -1.92
C GLN A 47 19.64 -13.89 -3.02
N ILE A 48 20.27 -13.90 -4.19
CA ILE A 48 20.05 -14.89 -5.25
C ILE A 48 20.73 -16.19 -4.81
N LYS A 49 19.95 -17.24 -4.57
CA LYS A 49 20.47 -18.56 -4.20
C LYS A 49 21.29 -19.11 -5.38
N CYS A 50 22.54 -19.51 -5.10
CA CYS A 50 23.55 -20.09 -6.00
C CYS A 50 24.50 -19.17 -6.78
N LEU A 51 24.44 -17.84 -6.70
CA LEU A 51 25.43 -16.98 -7.35
C LEU A 51 25.91 -15.86 -6.42
N ILE A 52 27.13 -15.39 -6.68
CA ILE A 52 27.92 -14.29 -6.06
C ILE A 52 27.16 -12.93 -6.07
N TRP A 53 25.87 -12.89 -6.35
CA TRP A 53 25.06 -11.67 -6.50
C TRP A 53 24.05 -11.50 -5.37
N LEU A 54 24.09 -10.34 -4.72
CA LEU A 54 23.18 -9.92 -3.68
C LEU A 54 22.28 -8.79 -4.18
N LEU A 55 20.99 -8.89 -3.96
CA LEU A 55 19.99 -7.90 -4.34
C LEU A 55 19.55 -7.10 -3.11
N VAL A 56 19.79 -5.79 -3.12
CA VAL A 56 19.20 -4.88 -2.14
C VAL A 56 17.96 -4.23 -2.74
N ALA A 57 16.84 -4.35 -2.05
CA ALA A 57 15.57 -3.74 -2.44
C ALA A 57 15.14 -2.69 -1.42
N ILE A 58 14.64 -1.57 -1.94
CA ILE A 58 14.50 -0.31 -1.21
C ILE A 58 13.18 0.33 -1.59
N PHE A 59 12.37 0.72 -0.62
CA PHE A 59 11.08 1.35 -0.88
C PHE A 59 10.65 2.24 0.29
N GLY A 60 9.92 3.31 -0.02
CA GLY A 60 9.46 4.31 0.95
C GLY A 60 8.11 3.98 1.61
N HIS A 61 7.86 2.72 2.00
CA HIS A 61 6.59 2.34 2.63
C HIS A 61 6.71 1.23 3.68
N ASP A 62 5.77 1.17 4.63
CA ASP A 62 5.81 0.24 5.78
C ASP A 62 5.54 -1.24 5.44
N CYS A 63 5.15 -1.55 4.21
CA CYS A 63 4.77 -2.90 3.79
C CYS A 63 5.81 -3.58 2.89
N ALA A 64 6.81 -4.23 3.47
CA ALA A 64 7.71 -5.11 2.72
C ALA A 64 6.97 -6.10 1.79
N PRO A 65 7.29 -6.16 0.47
CA PRO A 65 6.80 -7.22 -0.39
C PRO A 65 7.26 -8.58 0.14
N LYS A 66 6.33 -9.54 0.26
CA LYS A 66 6.59 -10.88 0.82
C LYS A 66 7.48 -11.74 -0.09
N THR A 67 7.52 -11.41 -1.37
CA THR A 67 8.30 -12.09 -2.41
C THR A 67 8.74 -11.02 -3.41
N LEU A 68 10.04 -10.79 -3.55
CA LEU A 68 10.56 -10.03 -4.67
C LEU A 68 10.86 -11.05 -5.77
N LEU A 69 10.12 -10.99 -6.87
CA LEU A 69 10.46 -11.75 -8.06
C LEU A 69 11.49 -10.90 -8.84
N VAL A 70 12.72 -11.40 -8.96
CA VAL A 70 13.70 -10.83 -9.89
C VAL A 70 13.31 -11.34 -11.27
N SER A 71 12.55 -10.53 -12.01
CA SER A 71 12.61 -10.58 -13.46
C SER A 71 13.87 -9.80 -13.85
N GLU A 72 14.81 -10.47 -14.52
CA GLU A 72 16.07 -9.86 -14.94
C GLU A 72 15.79 -8.57 -15.72
N VAL A 73 16.13 -7.43 -15.12
CA VAL A 73 16.21 -6.17 -15.84
C VAL A 73 17.51 -6.21 -16.63
N GLY A 74 17.44 -6.81 -17.80
CA GLY A 74 18.51 -6.87 -18.77
C GLY A 74 17.97 -7.53 -20.03
N LYS A 75 17.87 -6.77 -21.13
CA LYS A 75 17.59 -7.31 -22.47
C LYS A 75 18.78 -8.19 -22.92
N GLN A 76 19.01 -9.36 -22.32
CA GLN A 76 19.94 -10.38 -22.83
C GLN A 76 19.95 -11.71 -22.05
N ALA A 77 18.79 -12.30 -21.72
CA ALA A 77 18.75 -13.74 -21.47
C ALA A 77 17.33 -14.28 -21.70
N LYS A 78 17.14 -14.94 -22.85
CA LYS A 78 16.01 -15.87 -23.00
C LYS A 78 16.40 -17.15 -22.26
N SER A 79 15.50 -17.64 -21.41
CA SER A 79 15.50 -18.96 -20.73
C SER A 79 16.41 -19.16 -19.50
N ALA A 80 16.10 -18.49 -18.39
CA ALA A 80 16.42 -19.04 -17.06
C ALA A 80 15.16 -19.09 -16.19
N PRO A 81 14.91 -20.19 -15.44
CA PRO A 81 13.79 -20.27 -14.51
C PRO A 81 13.97 -19.25 -13.36
N PRO A 82 12.88 -18.76 -12.74
CA PRO A 82 12.96 -17.78 -11.68
C PRO A 82 13.77 -18.34 -10.50
N VAL A 83 14.89 -17.69 -10.18
CA VAL A 83 15.75 -18.08 -9.06
C VAL A 83 15.06 -17.70 -7.75
N ALA A 84 14.85 -18.67 -6.87
CA ALA A 84 14.28 -18.43 -5.55
C ALA A 84 15.24 -17.56 -4.72
N LEU A 85 14.81 -16.34 -4.37
CA LEU A 85 15.58 -15.44 -3.50
C LEU A 85 15.40 -15.82 -2.03
N GLN A 86 16.48 -15.82 -1.27
CA GLN A 86 16.45 -16.01 0.18
C GLN A 86 16.56 -14.64 0.88
N LEU A 87 15.64 -14.36 1.81
CA LEU A 87 15.68 -13.16 2.64
C LEU A 87 16.79 -13.28 3.67
N TRP A 88 17.75 -12.36 3.62
CA TRP A 88 18.85 -12.30 4.60
C TRP A 88 18.56 -11.29 5.71
N GLY A 89 17.79 -10.23 5.45
CA GLY A 89 17.38 -9.28 6.48
C GLY A 89 16.33 -8.27 6.02
N LYS A 90 15.48 -7.83 6.93
CA LYS A 90 14.53 -6.71 6.76
C LYS A 90 14.88 -5.64 7.79
N HIS A 91 15.16 -4.42 7.33
CA HIS A 91 15.53 -3.30 8.18
C HIS A 91 14.66 -2.09 7.87
N GLN A 92 14.34 -1.30 8.90
CA GLN A 92 13.57 -0.06 8.76
C GLN A 92 14.41 1.10 9.30
N PHE A 93 14.31 2.24 8.62
CA PHE A 93 14.96 3.49 9.00
C PHE A 93 14.04 4.64 8.66
N VAL A 94 14.39 5.81 9.15
CA VAL A 94 13.57 7.00 9.01
C VAL A 94 14.43 8.10 8.42
N LEU A 95 13.86 8.84 7.48
CA LEU A 95 14.52 9.91 6.72
C LEU A 95 13.80 11.21 7.01
N GLY A 96 14.48 12.27 7.44
CA GLY A 96 13.84 13.57 7.67
C GLY A 96 13.27 14.25 6.41
N ARG A 97 13.40 13.68 5.20
CA ARG A 97 12.74 14.16 3.97
C ARG A 97 12.91 13.15 2.82
N PRO A 98 12.08 13.20 1.77
CA PRO A 98 12.35 12.47 0.54
C PRO A 98 13.59 13.08 -0.15
N GLN A 99 14.70 12.35 -0.13
CA GLN A 99 15.97 12.76 -0.74
C GLN A 99 16.62 11.60 -1.49
N ASP A 100 17.59 11.91 -2.35
CA ASP A 100 18.39 10.90 -3.01
C ASP A 100 19.24 10.17 -1.96
N LEU A 101 19.36 8.85 -2.11
CA LEU A 101 20.10 7.99 -1.19
C LEU A 101 21.22 7.29 -1.94
N GLN A 102 22.42 7.33 -1.39
CA GLN A 102 23.53 6.51 -1.84
C GLN A 102 23.63 5.27 -0.95
N ILE A 103 23.76 4.10 -1.56
CA ILE A 103 23.85 2.87 -0.79
C ILE A 103 25.20 2.24 -1.02
N GLY A 104 25.92 2.09 0.09
CA GLY A 104 27.20 1.42 0.19
C GLY A 104 27.02 0.03 0.78
N MET A 105 27.82 -0.92 0.29
CA MET A 105 27.89 -2.26 0.85
C MET A 105 29.34 -2.65 1.03
N TYR A 106 29.64 -3.11 2.25
CA TYR A 106 30.99 -3.41 2.67
C TYR A 106 31.01 -4.80 3.32
N SER A 107 32.03 -5.59 3.01
CA SER A 107 32.29 -6.82 3.76
C SER A 107 32.96 -6.44 5.08
N ASN A 108 32.47 -6.98 6.20
CA ASN A 108 33.18 -6.89 7.48
C ASN A 108 34.26 -7.99 7.61
N MET A 109 34.40 -8.87 6.61
CA MET A 109 35.28 -10.04 6.64
C MET A 109 36.37 -9.94 5.56
N SER A 110 37.60 -10.33 5.90
CA SER A 110 38.76 -10.22 5.00
C SER A 110 38.77 -11.23 3.84
N ASN A 111 38.01 -12.31 3.95
CA ASN A 111 37.89 -13.37 2.94
C ASN A 111 36.83 -13.08 1.87
N TYR A 112 35.98 -12.06 2.06
CA TYR A 112 34.95 -11.65 1.12
C TYR A 112 35.14 -10.20 0.68
N GLU A 113 35.02 -9.95 -0.62
CA GLU A 113 35.16 -8.62 -1.20
C GLU A 113 33.92 -8.27 -2.04
N VAL A 114 33.40 -7.06 -1.83
CA VAL A 114 32.29 -6.52 -2.63
C VAL A 114 32.91 -5.74 -3.79
N LYS A 115 32.71 -6.20 -5.03
CA LYS A 115 33.27 -5.49 -6.19
C LYS A 115 32.65 -4.10 -6.31
N SER A 116 33.50 -3.07 -6.33
CA SER A 116 33.13 -1.71 -6.72
C SER A 116 32.67 -1.75 -8.17
N ASN A 117 31.42 -1.39 -8.43
CA ASN A 117 30.90 -1.20 -9.77
C ASN A 117 30.84 0.32 -10.03
N ASP A 118 31.32 0.77 -11.19
CA ASP A 118 31.45 2.21 -11.54
C ASP A 118 30.11 2.96 -11.66
N GLN A 119 28.97 2.26 -11.58
CA GLN A 119 27.66 2.90 -11.55
C GLN A 119 27.31 3.33 -10.12
N ALA A 120 27.24 4.64 -9.89
CA ALA A 120 26.74 5.24 -8.65
C ALA A 120 25.37 4.64 -8.30
N ARG A 121 25.28 3.95 -7.17
CA ARG A 121 24.09 3.22 -6.71
C ARG A 121 23.14 4.15 -5.97
N VAL A 122 22.69 5.17 -6.69
CA VAL A 122 21.81 6.22 -6.19
C VAL A 122 20.35 5.81 -6.35
N VAL A 123 19.61 5.86 -5.26
CA VAL A 123 18.15 5.70 -5.25
C VAL A 123 17.55 7.08 -5.15
N ARG A 124 16.83 7.48 -6.21
CA ARG A 124 16.30 8.84 -6.30
C ARG A 124 15.16 9.05 -5.29
N GLY A 125 15.14 10.18 -4.61
CA GLY A 125 14.13 10.54 -3.62
C GLY A 125 12.70 10.53 -4.16
N PHE A 126 12.52 10.85 -5.45
CA PHE A 126 11.20 10.74 -6.09
C PHE A 126 10.75 9.27 -6.23
N GLN A 127 11.66 8.31 -6.42
CA GLN A 127 11.30 6.88 -6.50
C GLN A 127 10.87 6.35 -5.13
N ILE A 128 11.56 6.79 -4.07
CA ILE A 128 11.20 6.50 -2.68
C ILE A 128 9.82 7.10 -2.37
N LYS A 129 9.59 8.35 -2.77
CA LYS A 129 8.29 9.03 -2.61
C LYS A 129 7.15 8.30 -3.32
N LEU A 130 7.40 7.78 -4.52
CA LEU A 130 6.42 7.01 -5.29
C LEU A 130 6.19 5.58 -4.75
N GLY A 131 6.89 5.17 -3.68
CA GLY A 131 6.83 3.79 -3.18
C GLY A 131 7.38 2.77 -4.16
N LYS A 132 8.18 3.21 -5.15
CA LYS A 132 8.78 2.33 -6.15
C LYS A 132 9.90 1.52 -5.50
N VAL A 133 9.89 0.21 -5.72
CA VAL A 133 10.98 -0.66 -5.26
C VAL A 133 12.20 -0.46 -6.15
N SER A 134 13.25 0.15 -5.60
CA SER A 134 14.56 0.28 -6.23
C SER A 134 15.41 -0.95 -5.90
N ARG A 135 16.01 -1.55 -6.93
CA ARG A 135 16.75 -2.82 -6.87
C ARG A 135 18.20 -2.58 -7.23
N LEU A 136 19.12 -2.87 -6.30
CA LEU A 136 20.57 -2.71 -6.46
C LEU A 136 21.24 -4.09 -6.38
N ILE A 137 22.07 -4.43 -7.37
CA ILE A 137 22.72 -5.77 -7.45
C ILE A 137 24.20 -5.64 -7.09
N TYR A 138 24.62 -6.17 -5.95
CA TYR A 138 26.01 -6.22 -5.47
C TYR A 138 26.65 -7.55 -5.84
N MET A 139 27.93 -7.53 -6.19
CA MET A 139 28.71 -8.75 -6.49
C MET A 139 29.71 -8.99 -5.35
N ILE A 140 29.64 -10.17 -4.72
CA ILE A 140 30.46 -10.58 -3.57
C ILE A 140 31.36 -11.75 -3.98
N THR A 141 32.66 -11.50 -4.08
CA THR A 141 33.65 -12.54 -4.38
C THR A 141 34.29 -13.07 -3.11
N SER A 142 34.37 -14.41 -2.98
CA SER A 142 35.25 -15.05 -2.00
C SER A 142 36.67 -15.12 -2.55
N ARG A 143 37.67 -14.93 -1.68
CA ARG A 143 39.09 -15.14 -2.04
C ARG A 143 39.47 -16.63 -2.12
N ASN A 144 38.75 -17.50 -1.42
CA ASN A 144 38.94 -18.95 -1.44
C ASN A 144 37.65 -19.66 -1.89
N ALA A 145 37.72 -20.42 -2.98
CA ALA A 145 36.57 -21.11 -3.56
C ALA A 145 36.14 -22.37 -2.76
N ASP A 146 37.06 -22.94 -1.97
CA ASP A 146 36.87 -24.24 -1.31
C ASP A 146 36.26 -24.15 0.11
N GLU A 147 36.14 -22.94 0.69
CA GLU A 147 35.55 -22.72 2.02
C GLU A 147 34.55 -21.55 2.01
N MET A 148 33.31 -21.84 1.60
CA MET A 148 32.20 -20.89 1.79
C MET A 148 31.80 -20.90 3.28
N SER A 149 32.28 -19.92 4.03
CA SER A 149 31.98 -19.71 5.45
C SER A 149 30.87 -18.68 5.63
N ASP A 150 30.30 -18.61 6.84
CA ASP A 150 29.36 -17.55 7.17
C ASP A 150 30.05 -16.18 7.18
N PHE A 151 29.43 -15.17 6.59
CA PHE A 151 29.97 -13.81 6.53
C PHE A 151 28.93 -12.75 6.83
N THR A 152 29.40 -11.61 7.34
CA THR A 152 28.57 -10.45 7.68
C THR A 152 28.87 -9.31 6.72
N LEU A 153 27.82 -8.75 6.14
CA LEU A 153 27.86 -7.56 5.30
C LEU A 153 27.35 -6.35 6.09
N ARG A 154 28.03 -5.22 5.90
CA ARG A 154 27.59 -3.92 6.37
C ARG A 154 26.94 -3.17 5.23
N VAL A 155 25.69 -2.76 5.42
CA VAL A 155 24.97 -1.87 4.51
C VAL A 155 24.96 -0.48 5.11
N GLN A 156 25.43 0.52 4.37
CA GLN A 156 25.38 1.93 4.75
C GLN A 156 24.50 2.69 3.77
N VAL A 157 23.67 3.57 4.31
CA VAL A 157 22.76 4.44 3.57
C VAL A 157 23.22 5.85 3.85
N LYS A 158 23.56 6.56 2.79
CA LYS A 158 24.11 7.91 2.85
C LYS A 158 23.25 8.88 2.06
N ASP A 159 23.35 10.16 2.39
CA ASP A 159 22.79 11.23 1.57
C ASP A 159 23.74 11.66 0.44
N ASP A 160 23.37 12.73 -0.27
CA ASP A 160 24.18 13.31 -1.34
C ASP A 160 25.47 13.99 -0.82
N GLU A 161 25.57 14.24 0.48
CA GLU A 161 26.74 14.82 1.17
C GLU A 161 27.63 13.74 1.82
N ASP A 162 27.40 12.47 1.48
CA ASP A 162 28.09 11.28 2.02
C ASP A 162 27.90 11.07 3.55
N CYS A 163 26.93 11.77 4.17
CA CYS A 163 26.58 11.59 5.57
C CYS A 163 25.78 10.30 5.76
N ILE A 164 26.17 9.48 6.75
CA ILE A 164 25.52 8.19 7.03
C ILE A 164 24.17 8.43 7.72
N LEU A 165 23.08 8.14 7.02
CA LEU A 165 21.71 8.22 7.51
C LEU A 165 21.29 6.95 8.27
N ALA A 166 21.77 5.79 7.83
CA ALA A 166 21.50 4.51 8.49
C ALA A 166 22.57 3.46 8.19
N GLN A 167 22.80 2.54 9.12
CA GLN A 167 23.76 1.45 8.97
C GLN A 167 23.20 0.16 9.58
N PHE A 168 23.34 -0.95 8.84
CA PHE A 168 22.88 -2.27 9.27
C PHE A 168 23.94 -3.33 9.01
N CYS A 169 23.94 -4.40 9.81
CA CYS A 169 24.71 -5.60 9.56
C CYS A 169 23.76 -6.74 9.18
N VAL A 170 24.10 -7.47 8.13
CA VAL A 170 23.34 -8.61 7.63
C VAL A 170 24.26 -9.83 7.60
N GLN A 171 23.85 -10.91 8.25
CA GLN A 171 24.61 -12.15 8.32
C GLN A 171 24.06 -13.18 7.33
N THR A 172 24.92 -14.03 6.77
CA THR A 172 24.50 -15.24 6.03
C THR A 172 23.58 -16.11 6.90
N PRO A 173 22.41 -16.55 6.38
CA PRO A 173 21.57 -17.52 7.07
C PRO A 173 22.25 -18.88 7.16
N GLN A 174 22.14 -19.57 8.31
CA GLN A 174 22.74 -20.89 8.50
C GLN A 174 22.16 -21.93 7.50
N PRO A 175 22.99 -22.89 7.03
CA PRO A 175 22.52 -23.94 6.14
C PRO A 175 21.47 -24.83 6.82
N PRO A 176 20.44 -25.30 6.09
CA PRO A 176 19.43 -26.17 6.67
C PRO A 176 20.06 -27.47 7.20
N PRO A 177 19.63 -27.99 8.37
CA PRO A 177 20.19 -29.20 8.95
C PRO A 177 19.99 -30.41 8.02
N LYS A 178 21.05 -31.20 7.82
CA LYS A 178 21.04 -32.41 6.99
C LYS A 178 20.23 -33.52 7.67
N THR A 179 18.94 -33.63 7.39
CA THR A 179 18.16 -34.81 7.80
C THR A 179 18.43 -35.98 6.86
N GLY A 180 19.27 -36.91 7.29
CA GLY A 180 19.31 -38.26 6.77
C GLY A 180 18.15 -39.10 7.30
N ILE A 181 17.84 -40.16 6.55
CA ILE A 181 16.89 -41.27 6.83
C ILE A 181 15.48 -41.06 6.25
N ARG A 182 15.20 -41.87 5.21
CA ARG A 182 13.92 -42.05 4.51
C ARG A 182 12.90 -42.71 5.43
N ASN A 183 11.63 -42.30 5.34
CA ASN A 183 10.49 -43.19 5.54
C ASN A 183 9.45 -42.96 4.44
N ASN A 184 9.02 -44.07 3.83
CA ASN A 184 7.97 -44.16 2.81
C ASN A 184 6.59 -43.82 3.43
N GLY A 185 5.78 -43.02 2.73
CA GLY A 185 4.38 -42.82 3.13
C GLY A 185 3.70 -41.59 2.49
N GLN A 186 3.01 -41.85 1.38
CA GLN A 186 1.87 -41.15 0.74
C GLN A 186 1.61 -39.63 0.85
N ARG A 187 1.23 -39.10 -0.31
CA ARG A 187 0.94 -37.70 -0.67
C ARG A 187 -0.36 -37.13 -0.05
N ARG A 188 -0.38 -35.78 -0.03
CA ARG A 188 -1.51 -34.80 -0.13
C ARG A 188 -2.13 -34.28 1.17
N PHE A 189 -1.47 -33.28 1.75
CA PHE A 189 -1.98 -31.90 1.89
C PHE A 189 -0.73 -31.02 2.10
N LEU A 190 -0.38 -30.15 1.15
CA LEU A 190 0.67 -29.15 1.38
C LEU A 190 0.09 -28.07 2.32
N LYS A 191 0.07 -28.38 3.64
CA LYS A 191 0.21 -27.34 4.66
C LYS A 191 1.50 -26.60 4.32
N LYS A 192 1.38 -25.33 3.99
CA LYS A 192 2.50 -24.41 3.88
C LYS A 192 3.26 -24.50 5.21
N LYS A 193 4.38 -25.23 5.20
CA LYS A 193 5.25 -25.39 6.38
C LYS A 193 5.62 -23.98 6.81
N GLU A 194 5.24 -23.63 8.03
CA GLU A 194 5.71 -22.44 8.74
C GLU A 194 7.22 -22.36 8.53
N VAL A 195 7.67 -21.27 7.90
CA VAL A 195 9.08 -20.92 7.90
C VAL A 195 9.39 -20.57 9.33
N ASP A 196 10.33 -21.33 9.89
CA ASP A 196 10.81 -21.21 11.25
C ASP A 196 10.98 -19.76 11.68
N LYS A 197 10.58 -19.55 12.94
CA LYS A 197 10.69 -18.32 13.71
C LYS A 197 12.02 -17.62 13.43
N ILE A 198 11.99 -16.57 12.63
CA ILE A 198 13.06 -15.58 12.60
C ILE A 198 12.93 -14.83 13.93
N ILE A 199 13.81 -15.17 14.87
CA ILE A 199 13.98 -14.42 16.10
C ILE A 199 14.48 -13.03 15.67
N LEU A 200 13.56 -12.07 15.65
CA LEU A 200 13.88 -10.66 15.61
C LEU A 200 14.82 -10.38 16.78
N SER A 201 15.99 -9.79 16.51
CA SER A 201 16.87 -9.31 17.57
C SER A 201 16.07 -8.42 18.55
N PRO A 202 16.27 -8.52 19.88
CA PRO A 202 15.45 -7.82 20.90
C PRO A 202 15.43 -6.29 20.82
N LEU A 203 16.17 -5.68 19.90
CA LEU A 203 16.13 -4.24 19.60
C LEU A 203 14.95 -3.84 18.69
N ALA A 204 13.92 -4.70 18.58
CA ALA A 204 12.71 -4.44 17.80
C ALA A 204 11.89 -3.30 18.41
N ILE A 205 12.31 -2.08 18.11
CA ILE A 205 11.53 -0.87 17.83
C ILE A 205 10.17 -0.83 18.52
N THR A 206 10.08 -0.11 19.64
CA THR A 206 8.79 0.44 20.11
C THR A 206 8.23 1.27 18.96
N SER A 207 7.30 0.71 18.19
CA SER A 207 6.75 1.37 17.01
C SER A 207 5.86 2.52 17.46
N LYS A 208 6.45 3.69 17.71
CA LYS A 208 5.72 4.93 17.94
C LYS A 208 5.09 5.34 16.60
N TYR A 209 3.77 5.24 16.54
CA TYR A 209 2.99 5.74 15.40
C TYR A 209 2.83 7.25 15.54
N PRO A 210 3.09 8.04 14.49
CA PRO A 210 2.84 9.48 14.53
C PRO A 210 1.33 9.72 14.64
N GLN A 211 0.95 10.81 15.32
CA GLN A 211 -0.46 11.15 15.49
C GLN A 211 -0.94 11.99 14.31
N PHE A 212 -2.10 11.62 13.76
CA PHE A 212 -2.75 12.39 12.71
C PHE A 212 -3.15 13.78 13.22
N GLN A 213 -2.79 14.82 12.49
CA GLN A 213 -3.11 16.20 12.85
C GLN A 213 -4.10 16.81 11.85
N GLU A 214 -5.10 17.50 12.38
CA GLU A 214 -6.04 18.24 11.55
C GLU A 214 -5.47 19.60 11.16
N ARG A 215 -5.24 19.80 9.86
CA ARG A 215 -4.61 21.00 9.31
C ARG A 215 -5.19 21.39 7.97
N CYS A 216 -5.05 22.67 7.61
CA CYS A 216 -5.32 23.14 6.25
C CYS A 216 -4.23 22.68 5.29
N ILE A 217 -4.61 22.25 4.09
CA ILE A 217 -3.66 21.82 3.06
C ILE A 217 -3.19 23.05 2.27
N THR A 218 -1.94 23.45 2.49
CA THR A 218 -1.35 24.66 1.89
C THR A 218 -0.46 24.39 0.68
N ASN A 219 0.06 23.17 0.54
CA ASN A 219 0.94 22.76 -0.57
C ASN A 219 0.15 22.46 -1.87
N LEU A 220 -0.72 23.38 -2.26
CA LEU A 220 -1.57 23.27 -3.45
C LEU A 220 -1.10 24.20 -4.55
N LYS A 221 -1.34 23.80 -5.80
CA LYS A 221 -1.23 24.72 -6.94
C LYS A 221 -2.62 25.20 -7.30
N PHE A 222 -2.74 26.40 -7.84
CA PHE A 222 -4.01 26.98 -8.26
C PHE A 222 -4.06 27.10 -9.77
N GLY A 223 -5.25 26.92 -10.33
CA GLY A 223 -5.50 27.08 -11.75
C GLY A 223 -6.78 27.87 -12.01
N LYS A 224 -6.81 28.62 -13.11
CA LYS A 224 -8.00 29.30 -13.61
C LYS A 224 -8.71 28.43 -14.62
N LEU A 225 -10.01 28.27 -14.46
CA LEU A 225 -10.84 27.46 -15.35
C LEU A 225 -11.21 28.26 -16.59
N ILE A 226 -10.81 27.78 -17.77
CA ILE A 226 -11.00 28.53 -19.02
C ILE A 226 -12.32 28.21 -19.74
N LYS A 227 -13.03 27.16 -19.30
CA LYS A 227 -14.31 26.72 -19.86
C LYS A 227 -15.31 26.39 -18.76
N THR A 228 -16.60 26.61 -19.03
CA THR A 228 -17.70 26.12 -18.20
C THR A 228 -18.00 24.67 -18.58
N VAL A 229 -18.09 23.79 -17.58
CA VAL A 229 -18.46 22.39 -17.77
C VAL A 229 -19.59 22.07 -16.80
N ILE A 230 -20.77 21.79 -17.35
CA ILE A 230 -21.95 21.30 -16.65
C ILE A 230 -22.34 19.99 -17.32
N ARG A 231 -22.64 18.94 -16.53
CA ARG A 231 -22.94 17.61 -17.08
C ARG A 231 -24.40 17.27 -16.83
N GLN A 232 -25.04 16.68 -17.84
CA GLN A 232 -26.40 16.14 -17.69
C GLN A 232 -26.39 14.94 -16.71
N THR A 233 -25.43 14.03 -16.89
CA THR A 233 -25.24 12.91 -15.96
C THR A 233 -24.21 13.27 -14.91
N LYS A 234 -24.67 13.48 -13.68
CA LYS A 234 -23.81 13.73 -12.53
C LYS A 234 -22.84 12.55 -12.33
N ASN A 235 -21.54 12.85 -12.38
CA ASN A 235 -20.48 11.89 -12.02
C ASN A 235 -19.76 12.43 -10.78
N GLN A 236 -19.71 11.62 -9.73
CA GLN A 236 -19.14 12.00 -8.44
C GLN A 236 -17.67 12.42 -8.50
N TYR A 237 -16.90 11.88 -9.46
CA TYR A 237 -15.46 12.09 -9.55
C TYR A 237 -15.05 12.97 -10.74
N LEU A 238 -15.99 13.51 -11.51
CA LEU A 238 -15.71 14.51 -12.55
C LEU A 238 -16.26 15.85 -12.08
N LEU A 239 -15.39 16.85 -11.96
CA LEU A 239 -15.80 18.16 -11.47
C LEU A 239 -16.64 18.91 -12.51
N GLU A 240 -17.63 19.64 -12.01
CA GLU A 240 -18.44 20.62 -12.72
C GLU A 240 -18.03 22.00 -12.23
N TYR A 241 -17.85 22.95 -13.14
CA TYR A 241 -17.22 24.23 -12.84
C TYR A 241 -17.58 25.29 -13.89
N LYS A 242 -17.44 26.57 -13.54
CA LYS A 242 -17.70 27.69 -14.46
C LYS A 242 -16.39 28.32 -14.94
N LYS A 243 -16.44 28.90 -16.13
CA LYS A 243 -15.33 29.67 -16.70
C LYS A 243 -15.03 30.87 -15.79
N GLY A 244 -13.75 31.09 -15.52
CA GLY A 244 -13.26 32.20 -14.69
C GLY A 244 -12.96 31.78 -13.26
N ASP A 245 -13.57 30.69 -12.77
CA ASP A 245 -13.38 30.22 -11.40
C ASP A 245 -11.96 29.68 -11.17
N ILE A 246 -11.55 29.70 -9.91
CA ILE A 246 -10.27 29.15 -9.45
C ILE A 246 -10.49 27.73 -8.91
N ILE A 247 -9.58 26.83 -9.25
CA ILE A 247 -9.51 25.46 -8.75
C ILE A 247 -8.18 25.23 -8.04
N ALA A 248 -8.19 24.48 -6.95
CA ALA A 248 -6.97 23.98 -6.32
C ALA A 248 -6.59 22.63 -6.97
N LEU A 249 -5.33 22.44 -7.31
CA LEU A 249 -4.75 21.26 -7.92
C LEU A 249 -3.79 20.60 -6.92
N PHE A 250 -3.90 19.28 -6.80
CA PHE A 250 -3.11 18.51 -5.83
C PHE A 250 -1.71 18.20 -6.33
N SER A 251 -1.57 18.03 -7.64
CA SER A 251 -0.30 17.76 -8.31
C SER A 251 -0.38 18.22 -9.77
N GLU A 252 0.77 18.44 -10.40
CA GLU A 252 0.90 18.59 -11.86
C GLU A 252 0.94 17.24 -12.58
N GLU A 253 0.98 16.14 -11.82
CA GLU A 253 0.87 14.80 -12.37
C GLU A 253 -0.46 14.64 -13.09
N LYS A 254 -0.37 14.16 -14.33
CA LYS A 254 -1.52 14.02 -15.22
C LYS A 254 -1.93 12.56 -15.29
N ILE A 255 -3.22 12.33 -15.14
CA ILE A 255 -3.81 11.00 -15.27
C ILE A 255 -4.45 10.88 -16.64
N LYS A 256 -4.12 9.82 -17.37
CA LYS A 256 -4.71 9.53 -18.69
C LYS A 256 -5.95 8.65 -18.51
N LEU A 257 -7.12 9.16 -18.87
CA LEU A 257 -8.38 8.38 -18.77
C LEU A 257 -9.21 8.57 -20.03
N LYS A 258 -10.00 7.57 -20.40
CA LYS A 258 -10.87 7.66 -21.57
C LYS A 258 -11.93 8.73 -21.35
N GLY A 259 -11.94 9.73 -22.24
CA GLY A 259 -13.04 10.66 -22.37
C GLY A 259 -14.21 10.04 -23.13
N GLN A 260 -15.13 10.88 -23.61
CA GLN A 260 -16.30 10.40 -24.37
C GLN A 260 -15.91 9.70 -25.68
N LEU A 261 -14.85 10.17 -26.35
CA LEU A 261 -14.40 9.66 -27.65
C LEU A 261 -12.92 9.25 -27.63
N TRP A 262 -12.07 10.04 -26.95
CA TRP A 262 -10.61 9.88 -26.95
C TRP A 262 -10.06 9.84 -25.53
N THR A 263 -8.90 9.20 -25.35
CA THR A 263 -8.11 9.32 -24.12
C THR A 263 -7.73 10.78 -23.90
N LYS A 264 -7.97 11.27 -22.69
CA LYS A 264 -7.73 12.65 -22.27
C LYS A 264 -6.83 12.67 -21.05
N GLU A 265 -6.13 13.78 -20.86
CA GLU A 265 -5.34 14.04 -19.67
C GLU A 265 -6.17 14.84 -18.66
N TRP A 266 -6.08 14.45 -17.39
CA TRP A 266 -6.83 15.01 -16.28
C TRP A 266 -5.89 15.34 -15.13
N TYR A 267 -6.17 16.46 -14.46
CA TYR A 267 -5.61 16.76 -13.14
C TYR A 267 -6.59 16.32 -12.05
N ILE A 268 -6.05 16.00 -10.87
CA ILE A 268 -6.85 15.89 -9.64
C ILE A 268 -6.90 17.27 -8.99
N GLY A 269 -8.11 17.75 -8.74
CA GLY A 269 -8.32 19.04 -8.12
C GLY A 269 -9.45 19.04 -7.09
N TYR A 270 -9.52 20.15 -6.38
CA TYR A 270 -10.49 20.46 -5.36
C TYR A 270 -11.22 21.76 -5.73
N TYR A 271 -12.54 21.67 -5.79
CA TYR A 271 -13.42 22.76 -6.20
C TYR A 271 -14.75 22.67 -5.43
N GLN A 272 -15.14 23.75 -4.75
CA GLN A 272 -16.40 23.88 -4.00
C GLN A 272 -16.74 22.66 -3.12
N GLY A 273 -15.79 22.22 -2.28
CA GLY A 273 -16.04 21.11 -1.36
C GLY A 273 -15.94 19.70 -1.97
N LYS A 274 -15.55 19.58 -3.25
CA LYS A 274 -15.47 18.30 -3.95
C LYS A 274 -14.08 18.06 -4.53
N ILE A 275 -13.62 16.83 -4.40
CA ILE A 275 -12.38 16.34 -5.02
C ILE A 275 -12.76 15.52 -6.25
N GLY A 276 -12.08 15.79 -7.36
CA GLY A 276 -12.34 15.07 -8.60
C GLY A 276 -11.40 15.46 -9.72
N LEU A 277 -11.72 14.97 -10.92
CA LEU A 277 -10.92 15.17 -12.11
C LEU A 277 -11.37 16.41 -12.87
N VAL A 278 -10.38 17.17 -13.32
CA VAL A 278 -10.54 18.31 -14.22
C VAL A 278 -9.69 18.11 -15.47
N HIS A 279 -10.23 18.44 -16.64
CA HIS A 279 -9.53 18.23 -17.90
C HIS A 279 -8.37 19.23 -18.04
N VAL A 280 -7.17 18.75 -18.40
CA VAL A 280 -5.95 19.59 -18.47
C VAL A 280 -6.15 20.80 -19.38
N LYS A 281 -6.76 20.63 -20.57
CA LYS A 281 -7.00 21.75 -21.50
C LYS A 281 -8.02 22.78 -21.00
N ASN A 282 -8.69 22.53 -19.88
CA ASN A 282 -9.66 23.46 -19.30
C ASN A 282 -9.09 24.25 -18.12
N VAL A 283 -7.81 24.07 -17.80
CA VAL A 283 -7.14 24.72 -16.67
C VAL A 283 -5.91 25.46 -17.16
N LEU A 284 -5.82 26.74 -16.79
CA LEU A 284 -4.61 27.54 -16.88
C LEU A 284 -3.94 27.54 -15.50
N VAL A 285 -2.79 26.90 -15.35
CA VAL A 285 -2.07 26.81 -14.07
C VAL A 285 -1.49 28.19 -13.73
N LEU A 286 -1.77 28.70 -12.52
CA LEU A 286 -1.37 30.03 -12.06
C LEU A 286 -0.15 30.01 -11.14
N GLY A 287 0.07 28.92 -10.38
CA GLY A 287 1.20 28.79 -9.45
C GLY A 287 0.78 28.29 -8.06
N LYS A 288 1.62 28.54 -7.04
CA LYS A 288 1.37 28.12 -5.65
C LYS A 288 0.68 29.18 -4.78
N VAL A 289 0.65 30.44 -5.24
CA VAL A 289 0.04 31.54 -4.49
C VAL A 289 -1.47 31.39 -4.51
N LYS A 290 -2.10 31.34 -3.32
CA LYS A 290 -3.56 31.28 -3.17
C LYS A 290 -4.18 32.56 -3.73
N PRO A 291 -5.05 32.49 -4.75
CA PRO A 291 -5.69 33.67 -5.30
C PRO A 291 -6.67 34.30 -4.31
N ILE A 292 -6.80 35.63 -4.36
CA ILE A 292 -7.69 36.43 -3.50
C ILE A 292 -9.15 35.95 -3.59
N TYR A 293 -9.58 35.47 -4.75
CA TYR A 293 -10.94 34.98 -5.00
C TYR A 293 -10.97 33.45 -5.12
N PHE A 294 -10.84 32.76 -3.99
CA PHE A 294 -11.04 31.31 -3.90
C PHE A 294 -12.44 30.99 -3.37
N CYS A 295 -13.28 30.37 -4.21
CA CYS A 295 -14.67 30.03 -3.86
C CYS A 295 -14.79 28.64 -3.24
N GLY A 296 -15.27 28.56 -2.00
CA GLY A 296 -15.57 27.32 -1.30
C GLY A 296 -14.81 27.20 0.03
N PRO A 297 -15.09 26.16 0.83
CA PRO A 297 -14.39 25.94 2.09
C PRO A 297 -12.93 25.57 1.83
N ASP A 298 -12.05 25.95 2.76
CA ASP A 298 -10.65 25.54 2.73
C ASP A 298 -10.53 24.01 2.84
N LEU A 299 -9.55 23.45 2.13
CA LEU A 299 -9.33 22.01 2.14
C LEU A 299 -8.53 21.63 3.39
N THR A 300 -9.15 20.85 4.27
CA THR A 300 -8.48 20.29 5.44
C THR A 300 -8.10 18.81 5.24
N THR A 301 -7.22 18.30 6.10
CA THR A 301 -6.77 16.90 6.08
C THR A 301 -7.89 15.90 6.35
N THR A 302 -8.80 16.15 7.28
CA THR A 302 -9.98 15.31 7.52
C THR A 302 -10.88 15.28 6.31
N MET A 303 -11.13 16.45 5.71
CA MET A 303 -12.00 16.55 4.54
C MET A 303 -11.39 15.84 3.33
N LEU A 304 -10.08 15.96 3.12
CA LEU A 304 -9.36 15.17 2.12
C LEU A 304 -9.56 13.68 2.37
N MET A 305 -9.27 13.20 3.58
CA MET A 305 -9.39 11.80 3.97
C MET A 305 -10.81 11.26 3.76
N GLU A 306 -11.84 11.97 4.22
CA GLU A 306 -13.24 11.55 4.06
C GLU A 306 -13.67 11.44 2.60
N GLN A 307 -13.22 12.39 1.75
CA GLN A 307 -13.57 12.41 0.33
C GLN A 307 -12.87 11.30 -0.44
N ILE A 308 -11.58 11.06 -0.18
CA ILE A 308 -10.81 10.03 -0.90
C ILE A 308 -11.21 8.61 -0.50
N LEU A 309 -11.77 8.40 0.71
CA LEU A 309 -12.23 7.08 1.17
C LEU A 309 -13.66 6.71 0.75
N LYS A 310 -14.41 7.61 0.12
CA LYS A 310 -15.75 7.33 -0.45
C LYS A 310 -15.83 6.09 -1.37
N PRO A 311 -14.85 5.76 -2.24
CA PRO A 311 -14.90 4.55 -3.07
C PRO A 311 -14.82 3.24 -2.26
N CYS A 312 -14.20 3.22 -1.07
CA CYS A 312 -13.90 1.99 -0.33
C CYS A 312 -15.15 1.16 0.02
N LYS A 313 -16.30 1.82 0.25
CA LYS A 313 -17.57 1.15 0.59
C LYS A 313 -18.15 0.29 -0.54
N PHE A 314 -17.62 0.42 -1.76
CA PHE A 314 -18.07 -0.31 -2.94
C PHE A 314 -17.10 -1.40 -3.37
N LEU A 315 -15.98 -1.57 -2.66
CA LEU A 315 -14.97 -2.55 -3.02
C LEU A 315 -15.23 -3.89 -2.32
N THR A 316 -15.14 -4.98 -3.08
CA THR A 316 -15.20 -6.35 -2.57
C THR A 316 -13.90 -6.71 -1.87
N TYR A 317 -13.99 -7.38 -0.73
CA TYR A 317 -12.83 -7.84 0.06
C TYR A 317 -13.06 -9.23 0.64
N ILE A 318 -11.97 -9.90 1.00
CA ILE A 318 -11.98 -11.17 1.75
C ILE A 318 -11.49 -10.89 3.16
N TYR A 319 -12.36 -11.04 4.15
CA TYR A 319 -12.05 -10.75 5.55
C TYR A 319 -10.82 -11.51 6.07
N ALA A 320 -10.70 -12.80 5.75
CA ALA A 320 -9.56 -13.62 6.16
C ALA A 320 -8.23 -13.05 5.65
N SER A 321 -8.18 -12.61 4.39
CA SER A 321 -6.98 -11.99 3.81
C SER A 321 -6.64 -10.67 4.51
N VAL A 322 -7.65 -9.83 4.76
CA VAL A 322 -7.48 -8.56 5.49
C VAL A 322 -6.92 -8.81 6.89
N ARG A 323 -7.51 -9.76 7.64
CA ARG A 323 -7.06 -10.15 8.98
C ARG A 323 -5.60 -10.55 8.98
N THR A 324 -5.20 -11.47 8.10
CA THR A 324 -3.80 -11.91 7.98
C THR A 324 -2.86 -10.76 7.64
N ILE A 325 -3.24 -9.90 6.69
CA ILE A 325 -2.41 -8.75 6.28
C ILE A 325 -2.22 -7.78 7.46
N LEU A 326 -3.26 -7.49 8.24
CA LEU A 326 -3.12 -6.61 9.41
C LEU A 326 -2.22 -7.23 10.49
N MET A 327 -2.44 -8.50 10.81
CA MET A 327 -1.65 -9.24 11.82
C MET A 327 -0.15 -9.24 11.52
N GLU A 328 0.24 -9.26 10.24
CA GLU A 328 1.64 -9.29 9.83
C GLU A 328 2.29 -7.91 9.71
N ASN A 329 1.50 -6.83 9.63
CA ASN A 329 2.01 -5.48 9.31
C ASN A 329 1.78 -4.44 10.42
N LEU A 330 0.87 -4.69 11.37
CA LEU A 330 0.65 -3.80 12.51
C LEU A 330 1.42 -4.29 13.74
N GLY A 331 2.22 -3.40 14.32
CA GLY A 331 3.07 -3.70 15.49
C GLY A 331 2.56 -3.14 16.81
N ASN A 332 1.39 -2.49 16.83
CA ASN A 332 0.78 -1.94 18.04
C ASN A 332 -0.74 -1.98 17.95
N TRP A 333 -1.38 -2.93 18.64
CA TRP A 333 -2.84 -3.03 18.65
C TRP A 333 -3.52 -1.81 19.28
N ARG A 334 -2.88 -1.15 20.25
CA ARG A 334 -3.45 -0.03 20.99
C ARG A 334 -3.60 1.21 20.12
N ALA A 335 -2.53 1.56 19.37
CA ALA A 335 -2.58 2.66 18.41
C ALA A 335 -3.64 2.42 17.32
N PHE A 336 -3.81 1.17 16.88
CA PHE A 336 -4.85 0.79 15.93
C PHE A 336 -6.27 0.94 16.52
N ALA A 337 -6.48 0.50 17.76
CA ALA A 337 -7.74 0.65 18.47
C ALA A 337 -8.10 2.14 18.69
N ASP A 338 -7.13 2.95 19.09
CA ASP A 338 -7.31 4.40 19.28
C ASP A 338 -7.68 5.12 17.98
N ALA A 339 -7.03 4.77 16.88
CA ALA A 339 -7.34 5.34 15.57
C ALA A 339 -8.75 4.99 15.06
N LEU A 340 -9.29 3.84 15.48
CA LEU A 340 -10.68 3.42 15.25
C LEU A 340 -11.69 4.12 16.18
N GLY A 341 -11.22 4.87 17.18
CA GLY A 341 -12.05 5.57 18.16
C GLY A 341 -12.32 4.76 19.44
N TYR A 342 -11.68 3.61 19.61
CA TYR A 342 -11.74 2.83 20.86
C TYR A 342 -10.75 3.37 21.91
N VAL A 343 -10.89 4.66 22.22
CA VAL A 343 -9.98 5.37 23.10
C VAL A 343 -10.18 4.94 24.55
N ASN A 344 -9.08 4.64 25.24
CA ASN A 344 -9.01 4.21 26.64
C ASN A 344 -9.79 2.92 26.96
N LEU A 345 -10.08 2.06 25.98
CA LEU A 345 -10.70 0.76 26.22
C LEU A 345 -9.64 -0.31 26.55
N PRO A 346 -9.84 -1.10 27.62
CA PRO A 346 -8.90 -2.16 27.99
C PRO A 346 -8.98 -3.33 27.01
N LEU A 347 -7.93 -4.17 26.98
CA LEU A 347 -7.90 -5.37 26.11
C LEU A 347 -9.08 -6.32 26.37
N THR A 348 -9.55 -6.38 27.63
CA THR A 348 -10.71 -7.18 28.07
C THR A 348 -12.02 -6.78 27.37
N TYR A 349 -12.10 -5.57 26.80
CA TYR A 349 -13.22 -5.14 25.96
C TYR A 349 -13.27 -5.88 24.62
N PHE A 350 -12.10 -6.24 24.07
CA PHE A 350 -11.98 -6.87 22.74
C PHE A 350 -11.91 -8.39 22.82
N CYS A 351 -11.27 -8.94 23.84
CA CYS A 351 -11.16 -10.37 24.04
C CYS A 351 -11.21 -10.70 25.54
N ARG A 352 -11.90 -11.80 25.89
CA ARG A 352 -11.92 -12.31 27.27
C ARG A 352 -10.73 -13.21 27.59
N ALA A 353 -10.02 -13.70 26.58
CA ALA A 353 -8.83 -14.53 26.74
C ALA A 353 -7.59 -13.66 26.91
N GLU A 354 -6.63 -14.13 27.72
CA GLU A 354 -5.29 -13.56 27.77
C GLU A 354 -4.59 -13.85 26.44
N LEU A 355 -4.27 -12.81 25.69
CA LEU A 355 -3.57 -12.90 24.42
C LEU A 355 -2.12 -12.42 24.60
N ASP A 356 -1.17 -13.32 24.42
CA ASP A 356 0.25 -13.03 24.57
C ASP A 356 0.86 -12.42 23.30
N SER A 357 0.22 -12.61 22.15
CA SER A 357 0.75 -12.14 20.87
C SER A 357 0.10 -10.84 20.38
N GLU A 358 0.93 -9.85 20.04
CA GLU A 358 0.48 -8.58 19.40
C GLU A 358 -0.40 -8.81 18.17
N PRO A 359 -0.08 -9.75 17.24
CA PRO A 359 -0.93 -10.05 16.10
C PRO A 359 -2.34 -10.51 16.47
N GLU A 360 -2.49 -11.34 17.51
CA GLU A 360 -3.82 -11.78 17.95
C GLU A 360 -4.61 -10.64 18.58
N ARG A 361 -3.96 -9.74 19.33
CA ARG A 361 -4.61 -8.53 19.86
C ARG A 361 -5.13 -7.63 18.73
N VAL A 362 -4.32 -7.42 17.68
CA VAL A 362 -4.75 -6.71 16.45
C VAL A 362 -5.96 -7.40 15.82
N ALA A 363 -5.96 -8.74 15.74
CA ALA A 363 -7.08 -9.50 15.21
C ALA A 363 -8.36 -9.34 16.04
N SER A 364 -8.27 -9.32 17.37
CA SER A 364 -9.42 -9.07 18.25
C SER A 364 -10.02 -7.69 18.06
N VAL A 365 -9.19 -6.65 17.92
CA VAL A 365 -9.67 -5.29 17.59
C VAL A 365 -10.39 -5.27 16.24
N LEU A 366 -9.85 -5.98 15.23
CA LEU A 366 -10.46 -6.06 13.91
C LEU A 366 -11.80 -6.81 13.92
N GLU A 367 -11.90 -7.88 14.71
CA GLU A 367 -13.14 -8.64 14.92
C GLU A 367 -14.19 -7.75 15.58
N LYS A 368 -13.82 -6.99 16.60
CA LYS A 368 -14.71 -6.02 17.25
C LYS A 368 -15.20 -4.94 16.28
N LEU A 369 -14.32 -4.37 15.46
CA LEU A 369 -14.70 -3.41 14.42
C LEU A 369 -15.73 -3.99 13.45
N LYS A 370 -15.56 -5.26 13.06
CA LYS A 370 -16.49 -5.95 12.16
C LYS A 370 -17.86 -6.11 12.81
N GLU A 371 -17.93 -6.50 14.08
CA GLU A 371 -19.18 -6.59 14.83
C GLU A 371 -19.89 -5.23 14.90
N ASP A 372 -19.18 -4.18 15.28
CA ASP A 372 -19.76 -2.85 15.44
C ASP A 372 -20.28 -2.26 14.10
N CYS A 373 -19.63 -2.60 12.99
CA CYS A 373 -20.11 -2.22 11.65
C CYS A 373 -21.33 -3.03 11.17
N LEU A 374 -21.56 -4.21 11.75
CA LEU A 374 -22.73 -5.05 11.45
C LEU A 374 -23.93 -4.70 12.35
N ASN A 375 -23.69 -4.07 13.51
CA ASN A 375 -24.71 -3.68 14.46
C ASN A 375 -25.62 -2.58 13.90
N MET A 376 -26.86 -2.98 13.62
CA MET A 376 -27.90 -2.14 13.00
C MET A 376 -28.48 -1.08 13.94
N GLU A 377 -28.19 -1.17 15.25
CA GLU A 377 -28.66 -0.23 16.27
C GLU A 377 -27.91 1.12 16.21
N THR A 378 -26.76 1.17 15.55
CA THR A 378 -25.98 2.41 15.39
C THR A 378 -26.66 3.33 14.39
N LYS A 379 -27.04 4.54 14.82
CA LYS A 379 -27.72 5.56 13.97
C LYS A 379 -26.94 5.92 12.69
N GLU A 380 -25.62 5.72 12.69
CA GLU A 380 -24.76 5.87 11.53
C GLU A 380 -24.30 4.50 11.03
N LYS A 381 -24.71 4.13 9.80
CA LYS A 381 -24.26 2.91 9.15
C LYS A 381 -22.79 3.05 8.73
N LYS A 382 -21.86 2.67 9.61
CA LYS A 382 -20.42 2.65 9.35
C LYS A 382 -20.07 1.56 8.34
N SER A 383 -19.15 1.86 7.43
CA SER A 383 -18.64 0.87 6.46
C SER A 383 -17.34 0.31 7.00
N PHE A 384 -17.28 -1.01 7.21
CA PHE A 384 -16.08 -1.69 7.68
C PHE A 384 -14.82 -1.29 6.89
N GLN A 385 -14.87 -1.31 5.54
CA GLN A 385 -13.70 -0.92 4.74
C GLN A 385 -13.34 0.56 4.95
N LYS A 386 -14.33 1.46 5.04
CA LYS A 386 -14.06 2.89 5.22
C LYS A 386 -13.41 3.17 6.57
N GLU A 387 -13.95 2.61 7.66
CA GLU A 387 -13.42 2.79 9.01
C GLU A 387 -12.02 2.19 9.15
N LEU A 388 -11.82 0.97 8.61
CA LEU A 388 -10.52 0.32 8.58
C LEU A 388 -9.48 1.18 7.87
N MET A 389 -9.76 1.62 6.65
CA MET A 389 -8.82 2.45 5.87
C MET A 389 -8.55 3.78 6.57
N MET A 390 -9.57 4.41 7.16
CA MET A 390 -9.42 5.65 7.91
C MET A 390 -8.46 5.49 9.10
N ALA A 391 -8.63 4.45 9.91
CA ALA A 391 -7.75 4.20 11.04
C ALA A 391 -6.31 3.95 10.59
N LEU A 392 -6.11 3.15 9.54
CA LEU A 392 -4.77 2.91 8.98
C LEU A 392 -4.12 4.20 8.47
N LEU A 393 -4.87 5.09 7.82
CA LEU A 393 -4.35 6.39 7.38
C LEU A 393 -3.97 7.29 8.56
N LYS A 394 -4.72 7.25 9.67
CA LYS A 394 -4.44 8.03 10.88
C LYS A 394 -3.17 7.59 11.63
N ILE A 395 -2.74 6.35 11.46
CA ILE A 395 -1.49 5.83 12.02
C ILE A 395 -0.35 5.78 10.99
N ASP A 396 -0.43 6.60 9.93
CA ASP A 396 0.58 6.69 8.87
C ASP A 396 0.85 5.39 8.08
N CYS A 397 -0.08 4.44 8.08
CA CYS A 397 0.05 3.17 7.34
C CYS A 397 -0.42 3.29 5.88
N GLN A 398 0.06 4.33 5.17
CA GLN A 398 -0.32 4.64 3.78
C GLN A 398 -0.03 3.48 2.81
N GLY A 399 1.12 2.82 2.98
CA GLY A 399 1.51 1.66 2.16
C GLY A 399 0.60 0.45 2.36
N LEU A 400 0.15 0.22 3.60
CA LEU A 400 -0.80 -0.85 3.91
C LEU A 400 -2.16 -0.57 3.28
N VAL A 401 -2.62 0.68 3.35
CA VAL A 401 -3.84 1.12 2.67
C VAL A 401 -3.73 0.93 1.17
N ALA A 402 -2.64 1.37 0.55
CA ALA A 402 -2.41 1.20 -0.89
C ALA A 402 -2.47 -0.28 -1.32
N ARG A 403 -1.83 -1.17 -0.53
CA ARG A 403 -1.85 -2.62 -0.77
C ARG A 403 -3.26 -3.21 -0.64
N LEU A 404 -3.96 -2.93 0.45
CA LEU A 404 -5.34 -3.43 0.66
C LEU A 404 -6.28 -2.92 -0.43
N ILE A 405 -6.15 -1.65 -0.81
CA ILE A 405 -6.93 -1.04 -1.88
C ILE A 405 -6.67 -1.72 -3.23
N MET A 406 -5.42 -2.02 -3.56
CA MET A 406 -5.08 -2.78 -4.77
C MET A 406 -5.73 -4.17 -4.74
N ASP A 407 -5.59 -4.93 -3.65
CA ASP A 407 -6.19 -6.25 -3.50
C ASP A 407 -7.72 -6.20 -3.68
N PHE A 408 -8.37 -5.18 -3.09
CA PHE A 408 -9.80 -4.99 -3.19
C PHE A 408 -10.23 -4.59 -4.60
N VAL A 409 -9.47 -3.75 -5.29
CA VAL A 409 -9.73 -3.37 -6.69
C VAL A 409 -9.63 -4.58 -7.61
N LEU A 410 -8.59 -5.40 -7.48
CA LEU A 410 -8.41 -6.61 -8.29
C LEU A 410 -9.56 -7.59 -8.06
N LEU A 411 -9.95 -7.82 -6.80
CA LEU A 411 -11.07 -8.70 -6.48
C LEU A 411 -12.41 -8.16 -6.97
N THR A 412 -12.67 -6.87 -6.75
CA THR A 412 -13.90 -6.22 -7.25
C THR A 412 -13.98 -6.34 -8.76
N THR A 413 -12.86 -6.10 -9.46
CA THR A 413 -12.81 -6.24 -10.93
C THR A 413 -13.11 -7.65 -11.37
N ALA A 414 -12.50 -8.65 -10.73
CA ALA A 414 -12.74 -10.05 -11.04
C ALA A 414 -14.22 -10.43 -10.91
N VAL A 415 -14.87 -9.96 -9.84
CA VAL A 415 -16.30 -10.20 -9.58
C VAL A 415 -17.20 -9.46 -10.56
N GLU A 416 -16.91 -8.20 -10.89
CA GLU A 416 -17.74 -7.38 -11.78
C GLU A 416 -17.60 -7.77 -13.25
N VAL A 417 -16.41 -8.20 -13.67
CA VAL A 417 -16.13 -8.64 -15.04
C VAL A 417 -16.67 -10.05 -15.28
N ALA A 418 -16.57 -10.92 -14.27
CA ALA A 418 -17.07 -12.30 -14.27
C ALA A 418 -16.80 -13.02 -15.62
N PRO A 419 -17.76 -13.56 -16.41
CA PRO A 419 -17.42 -14.35 -17.61
C PRO A 419 -16.69 -13.55 -18.71
N ARG A 420 -16.71 -12.21 -18.64
CA ARG A 420 -16.03 -11.32 -19.58
C ARG A 420 -14.54 -11.15 -19.30
N TRP A 421 -13.99 -11.87 -18.34
CA TRP A 421 -12.59 -11.70 -17.92
C TRP A 421 -11.62 -12.08 -19.05
N ARG A 422 -12.01 -12.99 -19.94
CA ARG A 422 -11.27 -13.34 -21.16
C ARG A 422 -11.05 -12.13 -22.07
N GLU A 423 -12.09 -11.32 -22.27
CA GLU A 423 -12.00 -10.06 -23.02
C GLU A 423 -11.02 -9.09 -22.33
N LEU A 424 -11.11 -8.97 -21.00
CA LEU A 424 -10.19 -8.12 -20.23
C LEU A 424 -8.73 -8.60 -20.33
N ALA A 425 -8.48 -9.90 -20.21
CA ALA A 425 -7.16 -10.49 -20.30
C ALA A 425 -6.52 -10.28 -21.68
N GLU A 426 -7.31 -10.37 -22.75
CA GLU A 426 -6.88 -10.01 -24.09
C GLU A 426 -6.47 -8.53 -24.19
N LYS A 427 -7.24 -7.61 -23.57
CA LYS A 427 -6.96 -6.15 -23.62
C LYS A 427 -5.81 -5.70 -22.72
N LEU A 428 -5.54 -6.42 -21.64
CA LEU A 428 -4.47 -6.10 -20.69
C LEU A 428 -3.12 -6.71 -21.08
N ALA A 429 -3.09 -7.96 -21.55
CA ALA A 429 -1.85 -8.69 -21.74
C ALA A 429 -1.83 -9.58 -23.00
N HIS A 430 -2.79 -9.43 -23.92
CA HIS A 430 -2.88 -10.24 -25.15
C HIS A 430 -2.83 -11.75 -24.89
N VAL A 431 -3.43 -12.19 -23.77
CA VAL A 431 -3.44 -13.58 -23.34
C VAL A 431 -4.07 -14.47 -24.42
N SER A 432 -3.44 -15.60 -24.73
CA SER A 432 -3.96 -16.55 -25.72
C SER A 432 -5.10 -17.40 -25.13
N LYS A 433 -5.94 -18.00 -25.99
CA LYS A 433 -7.01 -18.91 -25.54
C LYS A 433 -6.48 -20.06 -24.68
N GLN A 434 -5.34 -20.65 -25.06
CA GLN A 434 -4.70 -21.73 -24.31
C GLN A 434 -4.26 -21.28 -22.91
N GLN A 435 -3.74 -20.06 -22.78
CA GLN A 435 -3.38 -19.51 -21.48
C GLN A 435 -4.63 -19.24 -20.63
N MET A 436 -5.73 -18.77 -21.23
CA MET A 436 -7.00 -18.59 -20.52
C MET A 436 -7.54 -19.92 -19.98
N GLU A 437 -7.49 -20.98 -20.78
CA GLU A 437 -7.90 -22.32 -20.36
C GLU A 437 -7.04 -22.85 -19.20
N ALA A 438 -5.75 -22.52 -19.16
CA ALA A 438 -4.86 -22.87 -18.06
C ALA A 438 -5.26 -22.21 -16.73
N TYR A 439 -5.76 -20.96 -16.77
CA TYR A 439 -6.33 -20.30 -15.59
C TYR A 439 -7.67 -20.92 -15.17
N GLU A 440 -8.46 -21.45 -16.11
CA GLU A 440 -9.76 -22.06 -15.81
C GLU A 440 -9.64 -23.50 -15.29
N ALA A 441 -8.63 -24.24 -15.74
CA ALA A 441 -8.46 -25.65 -15.42
C ALA A 441 -8.57 -26.00 -13.91
N PRO A 442 -7.98 -25.23 -12.98
CA PRO A 442 -8.09 -25.51 -11.54
C PRO A 442 -9.48 -25.30 -10.95
N HIS A 443 -10.35 -24.57 -11.64
CA HIS A 443 -11.68 -24.18 -11.16
C HIS A 443 -12.81 -24.95 -11.83
N ARG A 444 -12.49 -25.89 -12.72
CA ARG A 444 -13.49 -26.75 -13.39
C ARG A 444 -14.16 -27.66 -12.38
N ASP A 445 -15.47 -27.78 -12.49
CA ASP A 445 -16.26 -28.70 -11.70
C ASP A 445 -16.12 -30.15 -12.23
N LYS A 446 -16.90 -31.07 -11.66
CA LYS A 446 -16.89 -32.49 -12.06
C LYS A 446 -17.32 -32.71 -13.52
N THR A 447 -17.97 -31.74 -14.15
CA THR A 447 -18.40 -31.78 -15.56
C THR A 447 -17.34 -31.22 -16.51
N GLY A 448 -16.23 -30.69 -15.98
CA GLY A 448 -15.13 -30.14 -16.78
C GLY A 448 -15.39 -28.70 -17.26
N MET A 449 -16.48 -28.08 -16.83
CA MET A 449 -16.77 -26.67 -17.06
C MET A 449 -16.58 -25.87 -15.78
N VAL A 450 -16.35 -24.57 -15.91
CA VAL A 450 -16.33 -23.69 -14.74
C VAL A 450 -17.68 -22.99 -14.66
N ASP A 451 -18.30 -23.06 -13.49
CA ASP A 451 -19.58 -22.40 -13.21
C ASP A 451 -19.48 -20.88 -13.48
N SER A 452 -20.53 -20.32 -14.07
CA SER A 452 -20.64 -18.89 -14.37
C SER A 452 -20.52 -18.05 -13.10
N GLU A 453 -21.08 -18.51 -11.98
CA GLU A 453 -20.96 -17.83 -10.69
C GLU A 453 -19.56 -17.92 -10.07
N ALA A 454 -18.74 -18.88 -10.52
CA ALA A 454 -17.37 -19.07 -10.10
C ALA A 454 -16.34 -18.39 -11.03
N MET A 455 -16.78 -17.74 -12.11
CA MET A 455 -15.90 -17.06 -13.09
C MET A 455 -14.99 -15.99 -12.52
N TRP A 456 -15.34 -15.43 -11.37
CA TRP A 456 -14.47 -14.47 -10.70
C TRP A 456 -13.16 -15.11 -10.20
N LYS A 457 -13.09 -16.42 -9.96
CA LYS A 457 -11.88 -17.09 -9.46
C LYS A 457 -10.75 -17.11 -10.50
N PRO A 458 -10.94 -17.66 -11.72
CA PRO A 458 -9.90 -17.60 -12.76
C PRO A 458 -9.60 -16.15 -13.16
N ALA A 459 -10.59 -15.26 -13.16
CA ALA A 459 -10.39 -13.84 -13.38
C ALA A 459 -9.46 -13.21 -12.34
N TYR A 460 -9.66 -13.55 -11.06
CA TYR A 460 -8.84 -13.05 -9.96
C TYR A 460 -7.42 -13.60 -10.00
N ASP A 461 -7.23 -14.90 -10.29
CA ASP A 461 -5.90 -15.51 -10.44
C ASP A 461 -5.11 -14.88 -11.59
N PHE A 462 -5.78 -14.61 -12.72
CA PHE A 462 -5.19 -13.87 -13.83
C PHE A 462 -4.78 -12.46 -13.39
N LEU A 463 -5.69 -11.70 -12.75
CA LEU A 463 -5.43 -10.33 -12.33
C LEU A 463 -4.30 -10.21 -11.30
N LEU A 464 -4.18 -11.16 -10.37
CA LEU A 464 -3.06 -11.24 -9.44
C LEU A 464 -1.74 -11.47 -10.17
N THR A 465 -1.72 -12.41 -11.11
CA THR A 465 -0.51 -12.72 -11.91
C THR A 465 -0.11 -11.55 -12.79
N TRP A 466 -1.09 -10.90 -13.43
CA TRP A 466 -0.89 -9.72 -14.26
C TRP A 466 -0.39 -8.52 -13.45
N ALA A 467 -0.98 -8.22 -12.29
CA ALA A 467 -0.55 -7.14 -11.43
C ALA A 467 0.91 -7.33 -10.97
N ALA A 468 1.29 -8.56 -10.62
CA ALA A 468 2.66 -8.89 -10.24
C ALA A 468 3.69 -8.65 -11.37
N GLN A 469 3.29 -8.69 -12.64
CA GLN A 469 4.16 -8.40 -13.79
C GLN A 469 4.43 -6.89 -13.98
N ILE A 470 3.48 -6.04 -13.59
CA ILE A 470 3.63 -4.58 -13.65
C ILE A 470 4.60 -4.09 -12.57
N GLY A 471 4.63 -4.79 -11.43
CA GLY A 471 5.52 -4.53 -10.30
C GLY A 471 4.79 -3.93 -9.10
N ASP A 472 5.56 -3.32 -8.20
CA ASP A 472 5.07 -2.92 -6.88
C ASP A 472 4.32 -1.57 -6.86
N SER A 473 4.20 -0.90 -8.01
CA SER A 473 3.50 0.39 -8.13
C SER A 473 1.99 0.17 -8.22
N TYR A 474 1.32 0.31 -7.08
CA TYR A 474 -0.15 0.24 -6.99
C TYR A 474 -0.84 1.29 -7.87
N ARG A 475 -0.24 2.46 -8.09
CA ARG A 475 -0.77 3.50 -9.00
C ARG A 475 -0.80 3.01 -10.45
N ASP A 476 0.30 2.43 -10.91
CA ASP A 476 0.42 1.93 -12.29
C ASP A 476 -0.52 0.75 -12.53
N VAL A 477 -0.61 -0.19 -11.57
CA VAL A 477 -1.54 -1.33 -11.65
C VAL A 477 -2.98 -0.84 -11.77
N ILE A 478 -3.43 0.06 -10.89
CA ILE A 478 -4.81 0.56 -10.89
C ILE A 478 -5.08 1.39 -12.16
N HIS A 479 -4.09 2.16 -12.63
CA HIS A 479 -4.21 2.98 -13.82
C HIS A 479 -4.29 2.14 -15.11
N GLU A 480 -3.40 1.16 -15.29
CA GLU A 480 -3.44 0.24 -16.43
C GLU A 480 -4.71 -0.63 -16.41
N LEU A 481 -5.18 -1.04 -15.22
CA LEU A 481 -6.44 -1.77 -15.10
C LEU A 481 -7.62 -0.92 -15.58
N HIS A 482 -7.65 0.35 -15.19
CA HIS A 482 -8.66 1.31 -15.64
C HIS A 482 -8.64 1.44 -17.18
N MET A 483 -7.45 1.62 -17.76
CA MET A 483 -7.28 1.70 -19.21
C MET A 483 -7.68 0.40 -19.94
N GLY A 484 -7.38 -0.77 -19.39
CA GLY A 484 -7.79 -2.06 -19.94
C GLY A 484 -9.30 -2.24 -19.97
N LEU A 485 -9.97 -1.89 -18.86
CA LEU A 485 -11.44 -1.92 -18.76
C LEU A 485 -12.10 -0.95 -19.75
N ASP A 486 -11.46 0.19 -20.02
CA ASP A 486 -11.92 1.18 -21.00
C ASP A 486 -11.78 0.72 -22.46
N ARG A 487 -10.88 -0.23 -22.74
CA ARG A 487 -10.66 -0.83 -24.07
C ARG A 487 -11.63 -1.97 -24.40
N MET A 488 -12.40 -2.46 -23.44
CA MET A 488 -13.44 -3.46 -23.68
C MET A 488 -14.57 -2.90 -24.56
N LYS A 489 -15.22 -3.77 -25.35
CA LYS A 489 -16.35 -3.43 -26.23
C LYS A 489 -17.48 -2.73 -25.48
N ASN A 490 -17.77 -3.19 -24.27
CA ASN A 490 -18.72 -2.58 -23.33
C ASN A 490 -18.00 -2.22 -22.01
N PRO A 491 -17.43 -1.00 -21.89
CA PRO A 491 -16.63 -0.61 -20.74
C PRO A 491 -17.43 -0.64 -19.43
N ILE A 492 -16.94 -1.40 -18.45
CA ILE A 492 -17.53 -1.48 -17.11
C ILE A 492 -17.29 -0.17 -16.34
N SER A 493 -16.20 0.55 -16.65
CA SER A 493 -15.82 1.84 -16.07
C SER A 493 -16.92 2.90 -16.05
N LYS A 494 -17.85 2.89 -17.02
CA LYS A 494 -19.01 3.79 -17.07
C LYS A 494 -19.96 3.58 -15.88
N ARG A 495 -20.10 2.33 -15.43
CA ARG A 495 -20.93 1.92 -14.28
C ARG A 495 -20.08 1.90 -13.00
N TRP A 496 -18.86 1.39 -13.08
CA TRP A 496 -17.94 1.27 -11.96
C TRP A 496 -17.12 2.55 -11.73
N ARG A 497 -17.83 3.63 -11.37
CA ARG A 497 -17.22 4.95 -11.11
C ARG A 497 -16.26 4.93 -9.91
N HIS A 498 -16.41 3.95 -9.01
CA HIS A 498 -15.57 3.78 -7.83
C HIS A 498 -14.12 3.48 -8.17
N LEU A 499 -13.82 2.85 -9.32
CA LEU A 499 -12.44 2.68 -9.78
C LEU A 499 -11.74 4.03 -10.02
N THR A 500 -12.47 5.01 -10.56
CA THR A 500 -11.95 6.38 -10.74
C THR A 500 -11.72 7.04 -9.38
N GLY A 501 -12.62 6.83 -8.44
CA GLY A 501 -12.44 7.27 -7.05
C GLY A 501 -11.21 6.65 -6.39
N THR A 502 -10.99 5.35 -6.61
CA THR A 502 -9.82 4.66 -6.06
C THR A 502 -8.52 5.15 -6.69
N LEU A 503 -8.52 5.46 -7.98
CA LEU A 503 -7.37 6.09 -8.63
C LEU A 503 -7.07 7.46 -8.02
N ILE A 504 -8.10 8.27 -7.74
CA ILE A 504 -7.93 9.53 -7.01
C ILE A 504 -7.34 9.26 -5.61
N LEU A 505 -7.89 8.29 -4.88
CA LEU A 505 -7.41 7.90 -3.54
C LEU A 505 -5.91 7.64 -3.54
N VAL A 506 -5.43 6.72 -4.38
CA VAL A 506 -4.01 6.32 -4.38
C VAL A 506 -3.05 7.44 -4.82
N ASN A 507 -3.53 8.39 -5.62
CA ASN A 507 -2.77 9.57 -6.01
C ASN A 507 -2.77 10.67 -4.93
N CYS A 508 -3.70 10.62 -3.97
CA CYS A 508 -3.80 11.60 -2.88
C CYS A 508 -3.09 11.16 -1.58
N LEU A 509 -2.65 9.90 -1.47
CA LEU A 509 -2.05 9.36 -0.24
C LEU A 509 -0.81 10.15 0.20
N ASP A 510 0.07 10.51 -0.73
CA ASP A 510 1.28 11.28 -0.40
C ASP A 510 0.95 12.71 0.06
N LEU A 511 -0.05 13.33 -0.56
CA LEU A 511 -0.52 14.66 -0.17
C LEU A 511 -1.10 14.63 1.25
N LEU A 512 -1.94 13.61 1.54
CA LEU A 512 -2.50 13.41 2.87
C LEU A 512 -1.39 13.19 3.90
N ARG A 513 -0.45 12.29 3.61
CA ARG A 513 0.69 11.97 4.49
C ARG A 513 1.51 13.21 4.83
N SER A 514 1.96 13.92 3.80
CA SER A 514 2.81 15.11 3.96
C SER A 514 2.10 16.27 4.65
N SER A 515 0.78 16.35 4.57
CA SER A 515 0.00 17.41 5.23
C SER A 515 -0.36 17.06 6.67
N ALA A 516 -0.71 15.81 6.95
CA ALA A 516 -1.23 15.37 8.26
C ALA A 516 -0.17 15.03 9.30
N PHE A 517 1.06 14.71 8.87
CA PHE A 517 2.15 14.26 9.76
C PHE A 517 3.41 15.14 9.74
N SER A 518 3.35 16.33 9.13
CA SER A 518 4.47 17.27 9.14
C SER A 518 4.67 17.89 10.53
N SER A 519 5.91 17.99 11.02
CA SER A 519 6.24 18.66 12.29
C SER A 519 6.20 20.17 12.24
N ALA A 520 6.33 20.79 11.07
CA ALA A 520 6.42 22.25 10.99
C ALA A 520 5.08 22.91 11.35
N PRO A 521 5.05 23.89 12.27
CA PRO A 521 3.97 24.87 12.29
C PRO A 521 3.99 25.60 10.95
N GLN A 522 2.90 25.53 10.20
CA GLN A 522 2.76 26.29 8.96
C GLN A 522 2.35 27.74 9.25
N ASP A 523 3.06 28.38 10.17
CA ASP A 523 2.96 29.82 10.38
C ASP A 523 4.12 30.49 9.63
N ASP A 524 3.72 31.42 8.76
CA ASP A 524 4.51 32.50 8.18
C ASP A 524 5.75 32.15 7.35
N CYS A 525 5.53 31.76 6.08
CA CYS A 525 6.30 32.41 5.01
C CYS A 525 5.61 33.73 4.68
N ALA A 526 5.78 34.72 5.57
CA ALA A 526 5.53 36.11 5.27
C ALA A 526 6.71 36.67 4.45
N ILE A 527 6.32 37.43 3.41
CA ILE A 527 7.09 38.28 2.46
C ILE A 527 7.44 37.63 1.13
#